data_AF-A0A960XI32-F1
#
_entry.id   AF-A0A960XI32-F1
#
_cell.length_a   1.000
_cell.length_b   1.000
_cell.length_c   1.000
_cell.angle_alpha   90.00
_cell.angle_beta   90.00
_cell.angle_gamma   90.00
#
_symmetry.space_group_name_H-M   'P 1'
#
loop_
_entity.id
_entity.type
_entity.pdbx_description
1 polymer ?
#
loop_
_entity_poly.entity_id
_entity_poly.type
_entity_poly.pdbx_seq_one_letter_code
_entity_poly.pdbx_strand_id
1 'polypeptide(L)'
;GAYLLWAGNGPMNNGRYYAQTVRVEYDGEYENPTIAESIYHYQQLTGQQPPYAVSDMNSFFIGLAVKEIAEDTGAWTNLMLRKLYSLIHNYEQYDNKTYSLQKSISPFLSKNPIGWGLIITLATMGGIMLSFVRKTSFFGILTLLVLYGVMVLSTFTANRYRIPMIPLMAVLAGGVPKLYFRKDQFARSDVIILSFSGVLMGIITFVPFFGIAAKDTYLADYALMANAAHRQGHDEDAIHWAQLALRIDSSRDDLREVAGLSRFNQWFGRPGAAPVVEEARKQLKALNVLNRNSPALAFARGVYLWKLGDHANACALWKYAVETYHHKTSAAAIVWNCDQDFEFLQTLPESLWRKTLAIKNRETGYSGDAGEEPLTEEVIQSATDAYEVAFEPFLKE
;
A
#
# COMPACT_ATOMS: atom_id res chain seq x y z
N GLY A 1 -6.54 -17.30 8.80
CA GLY A 1 -6.29 -18.65 8.26
C GLY A 1 -4.95 -19.16 8.74
N ALA A 2 -4.70 -20.47 8.63
CA ALA A 2 -3.45 -21.09 9.08
C ALA A 2 -2.20 -20.58 8.33
N TYR A 3 -2.37 -20.05 7.12
CA TYR A 3 -1.28 -19.40 6.40
C TYR A 3 -0.62 -18.28 7.23
N LEU A 4 -1.38 -17.53 8.04
CA LEU A 4 -0.81 -16.50 8.93
C LEU A 4 0.05 -17.10 10.06
N LEU A 5 -0.25 -18.33 10.48
CA LEU A 5 0.57 -19.06 11.46
C LEU A 5 1.92 -19.41 10.83
N TRP A 6 1.92 -19.96 9.63
CA TRP A 6 3.16 -20.26 8.90
C TRP A 6 3.92 -18.99 8.51
N ALA A 7 3.27 -18.06 7.80
CA ALA A 7 3.87 -16.78 7.41
C ALA A 7 4.40 -15.98 8.61
N GLY A 8 3.79 -16.15 9.79
CA GLY A 8 4.21 -15.54 11.05
C GLY A 8 5.40 -16.24 11.73
N ASN A 9 5.63 -17.53 11.49
CA ASN A 9 6.65 -18.32 12.21
C ASN A 9 7.72 -18.94 11.32
N GLY A 10 7.58 -18.83 10.00
CA GLY A 10 8.51 -19.40 9.04
C GLY A 10 9.79 -18.59 8.87
N PRO A 11 10.76 -19.12 8.10
CA PRO A 11 12.14 -18.62 8.04
C PRO A 11 12.25 -17.19 7.49
N MET A 12 11.28 -16.76 6.68
CA MET A 12 11.26 -15.42 6.07
C MET A 12 10.60 -14.36 6.96
N ASN A 13 10.11 -14.72 8.16
CA ASN A 13 9.36 -13.82 9.01
C ASN A 13 10.25 -12.87 9.84
N ASN A 14 9.86 -11.61 9.94
CA ASN A 14 10.57 -10.58 10.72
C ASN A 14 10.06 -10.40 12.17
N GLY A 15 8.98 -11.09 12.55
CA GLY A 15 8.29 -11.06 13.85
C GLY A 15 7.32 -9.89 14.05
N ARG A 16 7.34 -8.92 13.16
CA ARG A 16 6.72 -7.60 13.39
C ARG A 16 5.43 -7.46 12.64
N TYR A 17 5.46 -7.74 11.36
CA TYR A 17 4.35 -7.51 10.45
C TYR A 17 4.39 -8.53 9.31
N TYR A 18 3.27 -8.64 8.59
CA TYR A 18 3.21 -9.48 7.40
C TYR A 18 3.94 -8.79 6.24
N ALA A 19 4.99 -9.44 5.73
CA ALA A 19 5.72 -8.99 4.55
C ALA A 19 5.40 -9.95 3.40
N GLN A 20 4.89 -9.41 2.30
CA GLN A 20 4.64 -10.19 1.10
C GLN A 20 5.98 -10.61 0.46
N THR A 21 6.07 -11.87 0.09
CA THR A 21 7.22 -12.45 -0.61
C THR A 21 6.97 -12.55 -2.12
N VAL A 22 5.69 -12.56 -2.52
CA VAL A 22 5.27 -12.66 -3.91
C VAL A 22 4.51 -11.40 -4.30
N ARG A 23 4.89 -10.84 -5.45
CA ARG A 23 4.15 -9.73 -6.05
C ARG A 23 2.94 -10.29 -6.77
N VAL A 24 1.76 -10.00 -6.25
CA VAL A 24 0.49 -10.29 -6.92
C VAL A 24 0.14 -9.07 -7.76
N GLU A 25 0.11 -9.23 -9.09
CA GLU A 25 -0.41 -8.19 -9.98
C GLU A 25 -1.92 -8.15 -9.87
N TYR A 26 -2.47 -6.93 -9.78
CA TYR A 26 -3.90 -6.70 -9.61
C TYR A 26 -4.53 -6.53 -10.99
N ASP A 27 -5.45 -7.42 -11.35
CA ASP A 27 -6.11 -7.46 -12.66
C ASP A 27 -7.52 -6.82 -12.68
N GLY A 28 -8.04 -6.41 -11.52
CA GLY A 28 -9.29 -5.65 -11.43
C GLY A 28 -10.14 -6.03 -10.22
N GLU A 29 -10.13 -7.30 -9.81
CA GLU A 29 -10.91 -7.77 -8.67
C GLU A 29 -10.14 -7.62 -7.35
N TYR A 30 -10.80 -7.07 -6.32
CA TYR A 30 -10.14 -6.81 -5.05
C TYR A 30 -9.93 -8.10 -4.27
N GLU A 31 -8.81 -8.76 -4.51
CA GLU A 31 -8.39 -9.88 -3.69
C GLU A 31 -7.52 -9.42 -2.52
N ASN A 32 -7.80 -9.97 -1.34
CA ASN A 32 -6.89 -9.83 -0.21
C ASN A 32 -5.56 -10.51 -0.60
N PRO A 33 -4.46 -9.76 -0.67
CA PRO A 33 -3.24 -10.30 -1.25
C PRO A 33 -2.59 -11.37 -0.36
N THR A 34 -2.97 -11.44 0.91
CA THR A 34 -2.61 -12.57 1.79
C THR A 34 -3.26 -13.88 1.32
N ILE A 35 -4.50 -13.81 0.82
CA ILE A 35 -5.21 -14.98 0.30
C ILE A 35 -4.57 -15.41 -1.01
N ALA A 36 -4.37 -14.49 -1.96
CA ALA A 36 -3.71 -14.78 -3.22
C ALA A 36 -2.30 -15.40 -3.01
N GLU A 37 -1.50 -14.84 -2.09
CA GLU A 37 -0.19 -15.38 -1.77
C GLU A 37 -0.26 -16.76 -1.08
N SER A 38 -1.26 -16.98 -0.22
CA SER A 38 -1.47 -18.31 0.39
C SER A 38 -1.82 -19.39 -0.63
N ILE A 39 -2.61 -19.04 -1.65
CA ILE A 39 -2.99 -19.93 -2.75
C ILE A 39 -1.77 -20.22 -3.62
N TYR A 40 -1.01 -19.17 -3.96
CA TYR A 40 0.24 -19.30 -4.73
C TYR A 40 1.22 -20.26 -4.04
N HIS A 41 1.53 -20.04 -2.76
CA HIS A 41 2.46 -20.91 -2.03
C HIS A 41 1.93 -22.34 -1.89
N TYR A 42 0.64 -22.51 -1.63
CA TYR A 42 0.04 -23.85 -1.55
C TYR A 42 0.21 -24.61 -2.88
N GLN A 43 -0.08 -23.96 -4.01
CA GLN A 43 0.10 -24.53 -5.34
C GLN A 43 1.56 -24.90 -5.62
N GLN A 44 2.50 -23.98 -5.35
CA GLN A 44 3.92 -24.19 -5.60
C GLN A 44 4.51 -25.33 -4.76
N LEU A 45 4.09 -25.45 -3.49
CA LEU A 45 4.64 -26.44 -2.56
C LEU A 45 3.98 -27.82 -2.68
N THR A 46 2.73 -27.90 -3.13
CA THR A 46 2.01 -29.19 -3.25
C THR A 46 1.90 -29.71 -4.68
N GLY A 47 2.03 -28.84 -5.69
CA GLY A 47 1.78 -29.15 -7.09
C GLY A 47 0.30 -29.35 -7.45
N GLN A 48 -0.62 -29.16 -6.50
CA GLN A 48 -2.06 -29.29 -6.75
C GLN A 48 -2.58 -28.12 -7.59
N GLN A 49 -3.70 -28.32 -8.28
CA GLN A 49 -4.37 -27.29 -9.09
C GLN A 49 -5.71 -26.92 -8.45
N PRO A 50 -6.23 -25.70 -8.66
CA PRO A 50 -7.50 -25.28 -8.09
C PRO A 50 -8.68 -26.09 -8.69
N PRO A 51 -9.83 -26.16 -7.99
CA PRO A 51 -10.17 -25.48 -6.74
C PRO A 51 -9.57 -26.16 -5.49
N TYR A 52 -9.21 -25.35 -4.49
CA TYR A 52 -8.64 -25.85 -3.23
C TYR A 52 -9.67 -25.84 -2.10
N ALA A 53 -9.67 -26.90 -1.28
CA ALA A 53 -10.43 -26.90 -0.04
C ALA A 53 -9.68 -26.11 1.04
N VAL A 54 -10.39 -25.18 1.71
CA VAL A 54 -9.81 -24.34 2.78
C VAL A 54 -9.28 -25.17 3.95
N SER A 55 -9.90 -26.32 4.24
CA SER A 55 -9.44 -27.27 5.26
C SER A 55 -8.06 -27.84 4.96
N ASP A 56 -7.80 -28.13 3.69
CA ASP A 56 -6.58 -28.82 3.24
C ASP A 56 -5.42 -27.84 3.27
N MET A 57 -5.65 -26.62 2.76
CA MET A 57 -4.70 -25.51 2.90
C MET A 57 -4.39 -25.22 4.38
N ASN A 58 -5.41 -25.20 5.24
CA ASN A 58 -5.20 -24.92 6.66
C ASN A 58 -4.34 -26.00 7.33
N SER A 59 -4.66 -27.27 7.08
CA SER A 59 -3.93 -28.41 7.64
C SER A 59 -2.48 -28.44 7.15
N PHE A 60 -2.28 -28.15 5.86
CA PHE A 60 -0.96 -28.06 5.25
C PHE A 60 -0.09 -26.98 5.92
N PHE A 61 -0.57 -25.74 6.02
CA PHE A 61 0.22 -24.66 6.62
C PHE A 61 0.46 -24.83 8.12
N ILE A 62 -0.46 -25.46 8.87
CA ILE A 62 -0.20 -25.85 10.27
C ILE A 62 0.95 -26.87 10.32
N GLY A 63 0.89 -27.91 9.50
CA GLY A 63 1.94 -28.93 9.44
C GLY A 63 3.30 -28.35 9.06
N LEU A 64 3.32 -27.43 8.09
CA LEU A 64 4.53 -26.75 7.65
C LEU A 64 5.12 -25.86 8.77
N ALA A 65 4.29 -25.07 9.45
CA ALA A 65 4.72 -24.27 10.60
C ALA A 65 5.32 -25.12 11.71
N VAL A 66 4.66 -26.23 12.09
CA VAL A 66 5.16 -27.13 13.14
C VAL A 66 6.49 -27.76 12.74
N LYS A 67 6.62 -28.19 11.48
CA LYS A 67 7.85 -28.78 10.93
C LYS A 67 9.01 -27.79 11.02
N GLU A 68 8.84 -26.56 10.53
CA GLU A 68 9.91 -25.54 10.54
C GLU A 68 10.32 -25.14 11.96
N ILE A 69 9.37 -25.05 12.90
CA ILE A 69 9.67 -24.80 14.32
C ILE A 69 10.50 -25.93 14.91
N ALA A 70 10.20 -27.18 14.54
CA ALA A 70 10.94 -28.34 15.03
C ALA A 70 12.36 -28.45 14.43
N GLU A 71 12.54 -28.02 13.17
CA GLU A 71 13.82 -28.03 12.48
C GLU A 71 14.83 -27.02 13.05
N ASP A 72 14.39 -25.82 13.45
CA ASP A 72 15.25 -24.81 14.09
C ASP A 72 14.56 -24.09 15.27
N THR A 73 14.48 -24.81 16.39
CA THR A 73 13.91 -24.28 17.65
C THR A 73 14.66 -23.04 18.19
N GLY A 74 15.95 -22.90 17.87
CA GLY A 74 16.77 -21.76 18.28
C GLY A 74 16.38 -20.48 17.55
N ALA A 75 16.25 -20.56 16.22
CA ALA A 75 15.75 -19.46 15.40
C ALA A 75 14.32 -19.08 15.79
N TRP A 76 13.45 -20.06 16.03
CA TRP A 76 12.08 -19.80 16.48
C TRP A 76 12.05 -19.12 17.86
N THR A 77 12.88 -19.54 18.81
CA THR A 77 12.96 -18.91 20.14
C THR A 77 13.41 -17.45 20.03
N ASN A 78 14.44 -17.17 19.23
CA ASN A 78 14.88 -15.80 18.94
C ASN A 78 13.77 -14.98 18.25
N LEU A 79 13.01 -15.57 17.34
CA LEU A 79 11.84 -14.94 16.73
C LEU A 79 10.78 -14.59 17.78
N MET A 80 10.45 -15.52 18.68
CA MET A 80 9.49 -15.28 19.77
C MET A 80 9.94 -14.15 20.70
N LEU A 81 11.22 -14.07 21.03
CA LEU A 81 11.77 -12.96 21.83
C LEU A 81 11.64 -11.62 21.09
N ARG A 82 11.91 -11.58 19.78
CA ARG A 82 11.70 -10.37 18.96
C ARG A 82 10.23 -9.98 18.88
N LYS A 83 9.32 -10.95 18.76
CA LYS A 83 7.87 -10.71 18.81
C LYS A 83 7.43 -10.17 20.16
N LEU A 84 7.84 -10.80 21.25
CA LEU A 84 7.51 -10.35 22.62
C LEU A 84 8.01 -8.94 22.86
N TYR A 85 9.26 -8.68 22.50
CA TYR A 85 9.84 -7.35 22.60
C TYR A 85 9.07 -6.35 21.73
N SER A 86 8.74 -6.74 20.50
CA SER A 86 7.89 -5.93 19.64
C SER A 86 6.57 -5.57 20.29
N LEU A 87 5.85 -6.55 20.85
CA LEU A 87 4.55 -6.40 21.51
C LEU A 87 4.57 -5.35 22.63
N ILE A 88 5.65 -5.29 23.42
CA ILE A 88 5.76 -4.37 24.57
C ILE A 88 6.43 -3.03 24.25
N HIS A 89 7.10 -2.92 23.10
CA HIS A 89 7.83 -1.72 22.71
C HIS A 89 6.91 -0.61 22.20
N ASN A 90 7.27 0.66 22.45
CA ASN A 90 6.49 1.85 22.09
C ASN A 90 6.42 2.09 20.57
N TYR A 91 7.41 1.60 19.82
CA TYR A 91 7.40 1.73 18.37
C TYR A 91 6.26 0.89 17.78
N GLU A 92 5.38 1.62 17.11
CA GLU A 92 4.21 1.10 16.44
C GLU A 92 4.62 0.35 15.16
N GLN A 93 4.43 -0.97 15.16
CA GLN A 93 4.73 -1.86 14.05
C GLN A 93 3.80 -1.65 12.87
N TYR A 94 4.34 -1.87 11.68
CA TYR A 94 3.59 -1.76 10.45
C TYR A 94 2.37 -2.68 10.42
N ASP A 95 1.30 -2.18 9.81
CA ASP A 95 0.13 -2.97 9.49
C ASP A 95 -0.24 -2.72 8.02
N ASN A 96 -1.07 -1.71 7.76
CA ASN A 96 -1.32 -1.20 6.41
C ASN A 96 -0.59 0.13 6.13
N LYS A 97 -0.17 0.82 7.20
CA LYS A 97 0.52 2.11 7.15
C LYS A 97 1.54 2.19 8.28
N THR A 98 2.61 2.95 8.06
CA THR A 98 3.65 3.17 9.03
C THR A 98 3.30 4.35 9.93
N TYR A 99 2.90 4.08 11.18
CA TYR A 99 2.43 5.12 12.10
C TYR A 99 3.45 6.24 12.33
N SER A 100 4.75 5.92 12.43
CA SER A 100 5.79 6.94 12.62
C SER A 100 5.90 7.91 11.44
N LEU A 101 5.65 7.43 10.21
CA LEU A 101 5.60 8.28 9.03
C LEU A 101 4.36 9.18 9.09
N GLN A 102 3.19 8.61 9.37
CA GLN A 102 1.93 9.37 9.50
C GLN A 102 2.04 10.44 10.60
N LYS A 103 2.70 10.12 11.71
CA LYS A 103 3.00 11.06 12.81
C LYS A 103 3.92 12.20 12.37
N SER A 104 4.84 11.96 11.43
CA SER A 104 5.75 12.99 10.89
C SER A 104 5.08 13.94 9.90
N ILE A 105 4.01 13.50 9.22
CA ILE A 105 3.29 14.29 8.22
C ILE A 105 2.12 15.06 8.87
N SER A 106 1.46 14.46 9.89
CA SER A 106 0.30 15.07 10.53
C SER A 106 0.68 15.89 11.79
N PRO A 107 0.42 17.21 11.82
CA PRO A 107 0.74 18.04 12.97
C PRO A 107 -0.06 17.63 14.22
N PHE A 108 -1.29 17.13 14.06
CA PHE A 108 -2.12 16.67 15.17
C PHE A 108 -1.59 15.38 15.80
N LEU A 109 -1.24 14.39 14.95
CA LEU A 109 -0.68 13.12 15.45
C LEU A 109 0.70 13.32 16.09
N SER A 110 1.51 14.25 15.56
CA SER A 110 2.84 14.57 16.12
C SER A 110 2.78 14.95 17.60
N LYS A 111 1.69 15.58 18.03
CA LYS A 111 1.47 16.06 19.40
C LYS A 111 0.80 15.06 20.32
N ASN A 112 0.40 13.86 19.86
CA ASN A 112 -0.22 12.87 20.73
C ASN A 112 0.78 12.37 21.79
N PRO A 113 0.55 12.68 23.09
CA PRO A 113 1.45 12.27 24.17
C PRO A 113 1.17 10.85 24.65
N ILE A 114 0.00 10.30 24.33
CA ILE A 114 -0.43 8.97 24.73
C ILE A 114 0.06 7.97 23.68
N GLY A 115 1.23 7.40 23.94
CA GLY A 115 1.77 6.26 23.21
C GLY A 115 1.52 4.94 23.93
N TRP A 116 1.60 3.85 23.18
CA TRP A 116 1.60 2.48 23.71
C TRP A 116 2.57 2.33 24.89
N GLY A 117 3.75 2.92 24.78
CA GLY A 117 4.79 2.80 25.78
C GLY A 117 4.49 3.48 27.11
N LEU A 118 3.78 4.61 27.07
CA LEU A 118 3.33 5.28 28.29
C LEU A 118 2.26 4.43 28.99
N ILE A 119 1.29 3.90 28.23
CA ILE A 119 0.21 3.08 28.76
C ILE A 119 0.76 1.82 29.43
N ILE A 120 1.66 1.06 28.77
CA ILE A 120 2.19 -0.18 29.35
C ILE A 120 3.05 0.09 30.59
N THR A 121 3.80 1.20 30.61
CA THR A 121 4.59 1.60 31.79
C THR A 121 3.68 1.89 32.98
N LEU A 122 2.65 2.72 32.79
CA LEU A 122 1.68 3.04 33.84
C LEU A 122 0.85 1.82 34.25
N ALA A 123 0.46 0.97 33.30
CA ALA A 123 -0.26 -0.27 33.56
C ALA A 123 0.57 -1.25 34.39
N THR A 124 1.89 -1.31 34.17
CA THR A 124 2.81 -2.15 34.96
C THR A 124 2.85 -1.67 36.40
N MET A 125 3.05 -0.36 36.61
CA MET A 125 3.04 0.23 37.96
C MET A 125 1.68 -0.01 38.66
N GLY A 126 0.59 0.32 37.99
CA GLY A 126 -0.76 0.15 38.55
C GLY A 126 -1.15 -1.31 38.78
N GLY A 127 -0.65 -2.24 37.95
CA GLY A 127 -0.83 -3.68 38.12
C GLY A 127 -0.07 -4.24 39.31
N ILE A 128 1.20 -3.85 39.51
CA ILE A 128 1.97 -4.21 40.70
C ILE A 128 1.28 -3.67 41.95
N MET A 129 0.81 -2.43 41.92
CA MET A 129 0.03 -1.86 43.02
C MET A 129 -1.25 -2.66 43.29
N LEU A 130 -2.00 -3.04 42.24
CA LEU A 130 -3.19 -3.88 42.36
C LEU A 130 -2.85 -5.26 42.96
N SER A 131 -1.68 -5.82 42.66
CA SER A 131 -1.23 -7.10 43.23
C SER A 131 -1.07 -7.06 44.75
N PHE A 132 -0.78 -5.89 45.34
CA PHE A 132 -0.69 -5.73 46.79
C PHE A 132 -2.06 -5.66 47.47
N VAL A 133 -3.08 -5.12 46.78
CA VAL A 133 -4.39 -4.84 47.37
C VAL A 133 -5.45 -5.88 47.00
N ARG A 134 -5.46 -6.37 45.76
CA ARG A 134 -6.45 -7.30 45.21
C ARG A 134 -5.80 -8.31 44.25
N LYS A 135 -5.08 -9.28 44.81
CA LYS A 135 -4.37 -10.36 44.07
C LYS A 135 -5.25 -11.04 43.03
N THR A 136 -6.48 -11.45 43.39
CA THR A 136 -7.39 -12.15 42.47
C THR A 136 -7.73 -11.33 41.24
N SER A 137 -8.04 -10.03 41.40
CA SER A 137 -8.32 -9.14 40.27
C SER A 137 -7.08 -8.91 39.39
N PHE A 138 -5.91 -8.76 40.00
CA PHE A 138 -4.65 -8.65 39.27
C PHE A 138 -4.38 -9.89 38.41
N PHE A 139 -4.45 -11.09 39.00
CA PHE A 139 -4.22 -12.33 38.26
C PHE A 139 -5.27 -12.57 37.18
N GLY A 140 -6.53 -12.18 37.39
CA GLY A 140 -7.57 -12.24 36.36
C GLY A 140 -7.22 -11.38 35.14
N ILE A 141 -6.85 -10.11 35.35
CA ILE A 141 -6.46 -9.19 34.26
C ILE A 141 -5.16 -9.66 33.60
N LEU A 142 -4.16 -10.07 34.38
CA LEU A 142 -2.89 -10.57 33.86
C LEU A 142 -3.09 -11.82 33.00
N THR A 143 -3.94 -12.75 33.42
CA THR A 143 -4.27 -13.95 32.65
C THR A 143 -4.88 -13.59 31.30
N LEU A 144 -5.82 -12.64 31.25
CA LEU A 144 -6.40 -12.17 29.98
C LEU A 144 -5.34 -11.53 29.07
N LEU A 145 -4.48 -10.66 29.63
CA LEU A 145 -3.40 -10.03 28.87
C LEU A 145 -2.39 -11.05 28.33
N VAL A 146 -2.03 -12.06 29.13
CA VAL A 146 -1.09 -13.12 28.73
C VAL A 146 -1.72 -14.02 27.67
N LEU A 147 -2.94 -14.51 27.86
CA LEU A 147 -3.63 -15.36 26.88
C LEU A 147 -3.79 -14.65 25.54
N TYR A 148 -4.18 -13.37 25.59
CA TYR A 148 -4.28 -12.56 24.38
C TYR A 148 -2.91 -12.29 23.76
N GLY A 149 -1.88 -11.99 24.57
CA GLY A 149 -0.51 -11.83 24.12
C GLY A 149 0.01 -13.09 23.40
N VAL A 150 -0.24 -14.28 23.94
CA VAL A 150 0.11 -15.57 23.30
C VAL A 150 -0.56 -15.72 21.95
N MET A 151 -1.83 -15.33 21.83
CA MET A 151 -2.54 -15.31 20.54
C MET A 151 -1.84 -14.40 19.53
N VAL A 152 -1.45 -13.18 19.92
CA VAL A 152 -0.70 -12.26 19.05
C VAL A 152 0.68 -12.83 18.67
N LEU A 153 1.42 -13.38 19.64
CA LEU A 153 2.75 -13.96 19.42
C LEU A 153 2.72 -15.16 18.46
N SER A 154 1.63 -15.93 18.45
CA SER A 154 1.45 -17.05 17.53
C SER A 154 1.44 -16.62 16.05
N THR A 155 1.19 -15.33 15.74
CA THR A 155 1.18 -14.82 14.36
C THR A 155 2.25 -13.75 14.16
N PHE A 156 1.91 -12.46 14.19
CA PHE A 156 2.84 -11.34 14.14
C PHE A 156 2.28 -10.18 14.96
N THR A 157 3.14 -9.22 15.29
CA THR A 157 2.86 -8.22 16.33
C THR A 157 2.47 -6.85 15.78
N ALA A 158 1.72 -6.86 14.67
CA ALA A 158 1.17 -5.65 14.04
C ALA A 158 0.27 -4.88 15.02
N ASN A 159 0.24 -3.54 14.91
CA ASN A 159 -0.40 -2.70 15.93
C ASN A 159 -1.89 -2.97 16.13
N ARG A 160 -2.61 -3.32 15.07
CA ARG A 160 -4.05 -3.62 15.17
C ARG A 160 -4.34 -4.73 16.18
N TYR A 161 -3.40 -5.66 16.37
CA TYR A 161 -3.53 -6.74 17.33
C TYR A 161 -3.19 -6.34 18.76
N ARG A 162 -2.74 -5.12 19.02
CA ARG A 162 -2.50 -4.62 20.38
C ARG A 162 -3.67 -3.84 20.93
N ILE A 163 -4.54 -3.34 20.05
CA ILE A 163 -5.68 -2.48 20.39
C ILE A 163 -6.56 -3.12 21.48
N PRO A 164 -6.92 -4.42 21.43
CA PRO A 164 -7.77 -5.02 22.46
C PRO A 164 -7.14 -5.10 23.86
N MET A 165 -5.82 -4.97 23.98
CA MET A 165 -5.13 -4.93 25.28
C MET A 165 -5.25 -3.55 25.95
N ILE A 166 -5.48 -2.48 25.17
CA ILE A 166 -5.47 -1.09 25.65
C ILE A 166 -6.49 -0.87 26.79
N PRO A 167 -7.76 -1.31 26.70
CA PRO A 167 -8.72 -1.08 27.78
C PRO A 167 -8.30 -1.72 29.11
N LEU A 168 -7.77 -2.95 29.07
CA LEU A 168 -7.29 -3.65 30.28
C LEU A 168 -6.09 -2.93 30.88
N MET A 169 -5.13 -2.52 30.05
CA MET A 169 -3.98 -1.75 30.50
C MET A 169 -4.36 -0.36 31.02
N ALA A 170 -5.35 0.30 30.41
CA ALA A 170 -5.86 1.59 30.87
C ALA A 170 -6.50 1.48 32.27
N VAL A 171 -7.25 0.41 32.53
CA VAL A 171 -7.79 0.12 33.87
C VAL A 171 -6.67 -0.04 34.90
N LEU A 172 -5.60 -0.77 34.56
CA LEU A 172 -4.43 -0.91 35.42
C LEU A 172 -3.73 0.45 35.61
N ALA A 173 -3.49 1.19 34.54
CA ALA A 173 -2.83 2.49 34.54
C ALA A 173 -3.57 3.54 35.40
N GLY A 174 -4.91 3.50 35.41
CA GLY A 174 -5.75 4.35 36.26
C GLY A 174 -5.54 4.14 37.76
N GLY A 175 -4.83 3.08 38.17
CA GLY A 175 -4.40 2.88 39.56
C GLY A 175 -3.30 3.85 40.01
N VAL A 176 -2.43 4.32 39.10
CA VAL A 176 -1.23 5.11 39.44
C VAL A 176 -1.53 6.39 40.24
N PRO A 177 -2.55 7.21 39.90
CA PRO A 177 -2.88 8.40 40.69
C PRO A 177 -3.18 8.12 42.17
N LYS A 178 -3.60 6.90 42.54
CA LYS A 178 -3.82 6.54 43.95
C LYS A 178 -2.55 6.59 44.79
N LEU A 179 -1.36 6.44 44.19
CA LEU A 179 -0.09 6.60 44.89
C LEU A 179 0.08 8.00 45.48
N TYR A 180 -0.41 9.01 44.77
CA TYR A 180 -0.37 10.39 45.25
C TYR A 180 -1.39 10.63 46.37
N PHE A 181 -2.64 10.19 46.17
CA PHE A 181 -3.74 10.45 47.11
C PHE A 181 -3.75 9.56 48.36
N ARG A 182 -3.07 8.41 48.32
CA ARG A 182 -3.04 7.43 49.44
C ARG A 182 -1.62 7.01 49.79
N LYS A 183 -0.66 7.93 49.67
CA LYS A 183 0.75 7.68 49.99
C LYS A 183 0.96 7.05 51.38
N ASP A 184 0.10 7.40 52.35
CA ASP A 184 0.20 6.91 53.74
C ASP A 184 -0.19 5.43 53.88
N GLN A 185 -0.80 4.82 52.87
CA GLN A 185 -1.17 3.39 52.86
C GLN A 185 -0.05 2.49 52.31
N PHE A 186 1.02 3.07 51.75
CA PHE A 186 2.09 2.33 51.11
C PHE A 186 3.39 2.44 51.91
N ALA A 187 4.08 1.32 52.10
CA ALA A 187 5.40 1.35 52.69
C ALA A 187 6.39 2.01 51.72
N ARG A 188 7.47 2.59 52.26
CA ARG A 188 8.55 3.19 51.45
C ARG A 188 9.12 2.18 50.44
N SER A 189 9.20 0.90 50.81
CA SER A 189 9.62 -0.20 49.93
C SER A 189 8.72 -0.33 48.70
N ASP A 190 7.41 -0.18 48.87
CA ASP A 190 6.43 -0.37 47.80
C ASP A 190 6.58 0.74 46.75
N VAL A 191 6.75 1.99 47.20
CA VAL A 191 7.01 3.13 46.31
C VAL A 191 8.31 2.95 45.52
N ILE A 192 9.36 2.41 46.15
CA ILE A 192 10.63 2.11 45.48
C ILE A 192 10.42 1.03 44.42
N ILE A 193 9.74 -0.08 44.75
CA ILE A 193 9.44 -1.16 43.80
C ILE A 193 8.62 -0.65 42.61
N LEU A 194 7.61 0.18 42.87
CA LEU A 194 6.76 0.77 41.83
C LEU A 194 7.55 1.74 40.94
N SER A 195 8.39 2.58 41.54
CA SER A 195 9.25 3.51 40.78
C SER A 195 10.27 2.75 39.94
N PHE A 196 10.92 1.75 40.51
CA PHE A 196 11.90 0.92 39.82
C PHE A 196 11.26 0.12 38.68
N SER A 197 10.10 -0.50 38.90
CA SER A 197 9.38 -1.22 37.84
C SER A 197 8.91 -0.29 36.72
N GLY A 198 8.46 0.92 37.05
CA GLY A 198 8.14 1.95 36.06
C GLY A 198 9.36 2.36 35.22
N VAL A 199 10.51 2.63 35.87
CA VAL A 199 11.76 2.97 35.18
C VAL A 199 12.25 1.82 34.31
N LEU A 200 12.27 0.59 34.83
CA LEU A 200 12.70 -0.60 34.10
C LEU A 200 11.80 -0.86 32.88
N MET A 201 10.48 -0.83 33.06
CA MET A 201 9.55 -1.00 31.94
C MET A 201 9.70 0.14 30.93
N GLY A 202 9.87 1.38 31.39
CA GLY A 202 10.16 2.51 30.52
C GLY A 202 11.42 2.29 29.67
N ILE A 203 12.51 1.83 30.28
CA ILE A 203 13.75 1.52 29.53
C ILE A 203 13.48 0.45 28.48
N ILE A 204 12.86 -0.68 28.86
CA ILE A 204 12.55 -1.78 27.94
C ILE A 204 11.67 -1.32 26.77
N THR A 205 10.68 -0.49 27.06
CA THR A 205 9.66 -0.07 26.10
C THR A 205 10.12 1.03 25.15
N PHE A 206 11.09 1.86 25.53
CA PHE A 206 11.52 3.01 24.72
C PHE A 206 12.91 2.88 24.09
N VAL A 207 13.78 2.00 24.59
CA VAL A 207 15.11 1.79 23.98
C VAL A 207 14.98 0.82 22.80
N PRO A 208 15.36 1.18 21.56
CA PRO A 208 15.04 0.43 20.34
C PRO A 208 16.04 -0.72 20.05
N PHE A 209 15.92 -1.82 20.77
CA PHE A 209 16.67 -3.05 20.50
C PHE A 209 16.20 -3.75 19.22
N PHE A 210 17.03 -4.67 18.72
CA PHE A 210 16.77 -5.51 17.54
C PHE A 210 16.42 -4.74 16.25
N GLY A 211 16.69 -3.44 16.17
CA GLY A 211 16.32 -2.61 15.02
C GLY A 211 14.81 -2.43 14.86
N ILE A 212 14.06 -2.43 15.96
CA ILE A 212 12.58 -2.36 15.95
C ILE A 212 12.01 -1.10 15.29
N ALA A 213 12.76 0.00 15.31
CA ALA A 213 12.39 1.27 14.71
C ALA A 213 12.94 1.44 13.28
N ALA A 214 13.12 0.33 12.56
CA ALA A 214 13.51 0.37 11.16
C ALA A 214 12.43 1.08 10.32
N LYS A 215 12.89 1.78 9.26
CA LYS A 215 12.06 2.56 8.33
C LYS A 215 11.91 1.88 6.98
N ASP A 216 12.17 0.57 6.93
CA ASP A 216 11.97 -0.30 5.77
C ASP A 216 10.56 -0.18 5.18
N THR A 217 9.55 0.02 6.03
CA THR A 217 8.15 0.15 5.60
C THR A 217 7.79 1.51 5.02
N TYR A 218 8.65 2.52 5.11
CA TYR A 218 8.41 3.85 4.52
C TYR A 218 8.32 3.77 3.00
N LEU A 219 9.06 2.84 2.38
CA LEU A 219 8.99 2.61 0.93
C LEU A 219 7.57 2.21 0.51
N ALA A 220 6.93 1.32 1.25
CA ALA A 220 5.56 0.87 0.97
C ALA A 220 4.55 2.01 1.16
N ASP A 221 4.65 2.78 2.25
CA ASP A 221 3.78 3.94 2.47
C ASP A 221 3.94 5.00 1.37
N TYR A 222 5.17 5.36 0.98
CA TYR A 222 5.42 6.33 -0.09
C TYR A 222 4.88 5.83 -1.44
N ALA A 223 5.07 4.54 -1.75
CA ALA A 223 4.50 3.92 -2.94
C ALA A 223 2.97 3.97 -2.94
N LEU A 224 2.33 3.68 -1.81
CA LEU A 224 0.87 3.75 -1.66
C LEU A 224 0.36 5.18 -1.83
N MET A 225 1.02 6.17 -1.22
CA MET A 225 0.63 7.58 -1.35
C MET A 225 0.84 8.11 -2.78
N ALA A 226 1.93 7.71 -3.45
CA ALA A 226 2.18 8.07 -4.84
C ALA A 226 1.07 7.53 -5.77
N ASN A 227 0.73 6.25 -5.64
CA ASN A 227 -0.34 5.63 -6.43
C ASN A 227 -1.72 6.23 -6.12
N ALA A 228 -2.02 6.49 -4.85
CA ALA A 228 -3.27 7.11 -4.44
C ALA A 228 -3.42 8.53 -5.02
N ALA A 229 -2.37 9.35 -4.90
CA ALA A 229 -2.35 10.70 -5.45
C ALA A 229 -2.50 10.69 -6.98
N HIS A 230 -1.77 9.80 -7.67
CA HIS A 230 -1.85 9.64 -9.13
C HIS A 230 -3.27 9.28 -9.59
N ARG A 231 -3.91 8.32 -8.93
CA ARG A 231 -5.29 7.90 -9.24
C ARG A 231 -6.33 8.99 -8.97
N GLN A 232 -6.04 9.93 -8.06
CA GLN A 232 -6.89 11.07 -7.76
C GLN A 232 -6.60 12.29 -8.64
N GLY A 233 -5.62 12.22 -9.57
CA GLY A 233 -5.20 13.35 -10.40
C GLY A 233 -4.38 14.40 -9.63
N HIS A 234 -3.91 14.10 -8.42
CA HIS A 234 -3.03 14.97 -7.65
C HIS A 234 -1.56 14.75 -8.07
N ASP A 235 -1.22 15.16 -9.29
CA ASP A 235 0.06 14.79 -9.91
C ASP A 235 1.30 15.36 -9.19
N GLU A 236 1.21 16.56 -8.61
CA GLU A 236 2.32 17.15 -7.82
C GLU A 236 2.67 16.26 -6.62
N ASP A 237 1.65 15.84 -5.87
CA ASP A 237 1.81 14.93 -4.73
C ASP A 237 2.30 13.54 -5.18
N ALA A 238 1.75 13.02 -6.29
CA ALA A 238 2.17 11.73 -6.84
C ALA A 238 3.67 11.71 -7.17
N ILE A 239 4.17 12.76 -7.82
CA ILE A 239 5.60 12.92 -8.12
C ILE A 239 6.41 13.04 -6.82
N HIS A 240 5.94 13.84 -5.86
CA HIS A 240 6.64 14.03 -4.58
C HIS A 240 6.83 12.71 -3.82
N TRP A 241 5.75 11.94 -3.66
CA TRP A 241 5.79 10.66 -2.96
C TRP A 241 6.57 9.59 -3.73
N ALA A 242 6.43 9.54 -5.06
CA ALA A 242 7.22 8.62 -5.88
C ALA A 242 8.72 8.91 -5.77
N GLN A 243 9.13 10.18 -5.74
CA GLN A 243 10.53 10.54 -5.54
C GLN A 243 11.05 10.18 -4.15
N LEU A 244 10.24 10.35 -3.10
CA LEU A 244 10.59 9.89 -1.75
C LEU A 244 10.85 8.38 -1.72
N ALA A 245 10.00 7.60 -2.37
CA ALA A 245 10.17 6.16 -2.50
C ALA A 245 11.43 5.79 -3.32
N LEU A 246 11.64 6.44 -4.48
CA LEU A 246 12.79 6.20 -5.35
C LEU A 246 14.13 6.57 -4.73
N ARG A 247 14.14 7.46 -3.73
CA ARG A 247 15.33 7.72 -2.89
C ARG A 247 15.69 6.55 -1.98
N ILE A 248 14.71 5.74 -1.57
CA ILE A 248 14.93 4.52 -0.78
C ILE A 248 15.30 3.37 -1.70
N ASP A 249 14.52 3.16 -2.77
CA ASP A 249 14.75 2.13 -3.76
C ASP A 249 14.57 2.67 -5.18
N SER A 250 15.70 3.00 -5.80
CA SER A 250 15.73 3.56 -7.15
C SER A 250 15.32 2.57 -8.23
N SER A 251 15.29 1.26 -7.96
CA SER A 251 14.99 0.20 -8.95
C SER A 251 13.50 0.04 -9.27
N ARG A 252 12.63 0.77 -8.55
CA ARG A 252 11.17 0.68 -8.64
C ARG A 252 10.61 1.32 -9.91
N ASP A 253 10.61 0.57 -11.01
CA ASP A 253 10.06 1.01 -12.29
C ASP A 253 8.58 1.39 -12.21
N ASP A 254 7.80 0.77 -11.32
CA ASP A 254 6.41 1.14 -11.05
C ASP A 254 6.27 2.57 -10.52
N LEU A 255 7.20 3.03 -9.68
CA LEU A 255 7.18 4.38 -9.13
C LEU A 255 7.79 5.40 -10.08
N ARG A 256 8.76 5.00 -10.90
CA ARG A 256 9.25 5.84 -12.01
C ARG A 256 8.15 6.05 -13.05
N GLU A 257 7.37 5.02 -13.35
CA GLU A 257 6.19 5.10 -14.21
C GLU A 257 5.16 6.08 -13.64
N VAL A 258 4.77 5.93 -12.37
CA VAL A 258 3.85 6.88 -11.71
C VAL A 258 4.35 8.32 -11.78
N ALA A 259 5.63 8.55 -11.45
CA ALA A 259 6.22 9.89 -11.53
C ALA A 259 6.26 10.43 -12.97
N GLY A 260 6.56 9.58 -13.95
CA GLY A 260 6.62 9.92 -15.37
C GLY A 260 5.25 10.26 -15.94
N LEU A 261 4.24 9.44 -15.65
CA LEU A 261 2.85 9.68 -16.06
C LEU A 261 2.26 10.91 -15.38
N SER A 262 2.54 11.13 -14.09
CA SER A 262 2.07 12.36 -13.42
C SER A 262 2.73 13.63 -13.97
N ARG A 263 4.01 13.59 -14.36
CA ARG A 263 4.64 14.71 -15.09
C ARG A 263 3.98 14.94 -16.44
N PHE A 264 3.70 13.85 -17.16
CA PHE A 264 2.96 13.92 -18.42
C PHE A 264 1.57 14.56 -18.21
N ASN A 265 0.82 14.17 -17.18
CA ASN A 265 -0.50 14.73 -16.88
C ASN A 265 -0.44 16.22 -16.51
N GLN A 266 0.52 16.64 -15.68
CA GLN A 266 0.72 18.07 -15.36
C GLN A 266 0.94 18.92 -16.60
N TRP A 267 1.71 18.37 -17.53
CA TRP A 267 1.96 19.00 -18.80
C TRP A 267 0.68 19.01 -19.66
N PHE A 268 0.12 17.83 -19.90
CA PHE A 268 -0.98 17.60 -20.82
C PHE A 268 -2.27 18.33 -20.42
N GLY A 269 -2.54 18.44 -19.11
CA GLY A 269 -3.74 19.11 -18.57
C GLY A 269 -3.62 20.63 -18.40
N ARG A 270 -2.49 21.27 -18.72
CA ARG A 270 -2.31 22.73 -18.60
C ARG A 270 -2.40 23.38 -19.99
N PRO A 271 -3.47 24.15 -20.29
CA PRO A 271 -3.59 24.86 -21.57
C PRO A 271 -2.39 25.80 -21.81
N GLY A 272 -1.79 25.74 -23.01
CA GLY A 272 -0.64 26.59 -23.38
C GLY A 272 0.69 26.23 -22.71
N ALA A 273 0.77 25.11 -21.99
CA ALA A 273 1.97 24.67 -21.29
C ALA A 273 2.75 23.59 -22.06
N ALA A 274 2.70 23.56 -23.40
CA ALA A 274 3.47 22.62 -24.21
C ALA A 274 4.93 22.53 -23.72
N PRO A 275 5.51 21.32 -23.57
CA PRO A 275 6.85 21.21 -23.05
C PRO A 275 7.76 21.77 -24.13
N VAL A 276 8.77 22.54 -23.73
CA VAL A 276 9.84 22.87 -24.66
C VAL A 276 10.39 21.55 -25.23
N VAL A 277 10.68 21.51 -26.53
CA VAL A 277 11.15 20.31 -27.26
C VAL A 277 12.23 19.54 -26.49
N GLU A 278 13.12 20.25 -25.79
CA GLU A 278 14.15 19.66 -24.95
C GLU A 278 13.59 18.88 -23.74
N GLU A 279 12.60 19.44 -23.04
CA GLU A 279 11.95 18.78 -21.91
C GLU A 279 11.11 17.57 -22.39
N ALA A 280 10.40 17.70 -23.52
CA ALA A 280 9.69 16.59 -24.14
C ALA A 280 10.65 15.42 -24.46
N ARG A 281 11.82 15.72 -25.05
CA ARG A 281 12.86 14.72 -25.34
C ARG A 281 13.42 14.08 -24.07
N LYS A 282 13.63 14.87 -23.01
CA LYS A 282 14.12 14.39 -21.72
C LYS A 282 13.09 13.46 -21.04
N GLN A 283 11.81 13.83 -21.03
CA GLN A 283 10.74 13.01 -20.48
C GLN A 283 10.57 11.71 -21.29
N LEU A 284 10.54 11.79 -22.61
CA LEU A 284 10.48 10.60 -23.47
C LEU A 284 11.66 9.65 -23.21
N LYS A 285 12.88 10.18 -23.09
CA LYS A 285 14.07 9.38 -22.73
C LYS A 285 13.89 8.71 -21.36
N ALA A 286 13.39 9.42 -20.36
CA ALA A 286 13.15 8.86 -19.03
C ALA A 286 12.09 7.74 -19.06
N LEU A 287 11.01 7.93 -19.84
CA LEU A 287 9.97 6.93 -20.01
C LEU A 287 10.48 5.70 -20.77
N ASN A 288 11.34 5.85 -21.78
CA ASN A 288 11.85 4.74 -22.59
C ASN A 288 12.81 3.81 -21.85
N VAL A 289 13.40 4.24 -20.73
CA VAL A 289 14.26 3.39 -19.89
C VAL A 289 13.46 2.42 -19.02
N LEU A 290 12.15 2.65 -18.87
CA LEU A 290 11.29 1.80 -18.04
C LEU A 290 11.05 0.45 -18.71
N ASN A 291 11.37 -0.65 -18.01
CA ASN A 291 11.18 -2.02 -18.49
C ASN A 291 9.74 -2.51 -18.24
N ARG A 292 8.76 -1.63 -18.44
CA ARG A 292 7.33 -1.93 -18.29
C ARG A 292 6.58 -1.48 -19.53
N ASN A 293 5.64 -2.32 -19.94
CA ASN A 293 4.67 -2.00 -20.97
C ASN A 293 3.32 -1.82 -20.30
N SER A 294 2.87 -0.58 -20.18
CA SER A 294 1.51 -0.25 -19.77
C SER A 294 0.85 0.59 -20.86
N PRO A 295 -0.48 0.49 -21.03
CA PRO A 295 -1.19 1.25 -22.04
C PRO A 295 -1.07 2.77 -21.83
N ALA A 296 -1.07 3.23 -20.58
CA ALA A 296 -0.89 4.64 -20.24
C ALA A 296 0.51 5.14 -20.62
N LEU A 297 1.54 4.32 -20.39
CA LEU A 297 2.91 4.66 -20.76
C LEU A 297 3.11 4.70 -22.28
N ALA A 298 2.53 3.74 -23.01
CA ALA A 298 2.54 3.74 -24.47
C ALA A 298 1.84 4.98 -25.04
N PHE A 299 0.69 5.35 -24.46
CA PHE A 299 -0.02 6.58 -24.82
C PHE A 299 0.85 7.83 -24.61
N ALA A 300 1.39 8.01 -23.41
CA ALA A 300 2.22 9.16 -23.07
C ALA A 300 3.48 9.26 -23.96
N ARG A 301 4.17 8.13 -24.22
CA ARG A 301 5.31 8.06 -25.15
C ARG A 301 4.91 8.49 -26.56
N GLY A 302 3.77 8.01 -27.06
CA GLY A 302 3.24 8.39 -28.37
C GLY A 302 2.96 9.89 -28.47
N VAL A 303 2.37 10.50 -27.43
CA VAL A 303 2.12 11.94 -27.40
C VAL A 303 3.43 12.75 -27.43
N TYR A 304 4.47 12.32 -26.69
CA TYR A 304 5.78 12.97 -26.77
C TYR A 304 6.42 12.83 -28.15
N LEU A 305 6.38 11.64 -28.77
CA LEU A 305 6.92 11.42 -30.13
C LEU A 305 6.20 12.30 -31.15
N TRP A 306 4.87 12.38 -31.05
CA TRP A 306 4.07 13.25 -31.91
C TRP A 306 4.50 14.71 -31.80
N LYS A 307 4.65 15.24 -30.58
CA LYS A 307 5.13 16.61 -30.37
C LYS A 307 6.57 16.84 -30.83
N LEU A 308 7.39 15.79 -30.88
CA LEU A 308 8.76 15.85 -31.41
C LEU A 308 8.82 15.70 -32.94
N GLY A 309 7.68 15.57 -33.63
CA GLY A 309 7.58 15.41 -35.08
C GLY A 309 7.74 13.97 -35.57
N ASP A 310 7.86 12.99 -34.67
CA ASP A 310 7.96 11.56 -35.00
C ASP A 310 6.57 10.90 -35.03
N HIS A 311 5.75 11.39 -35.97
CA HIS A 311 4.34 11.00 -36.11
C HIS A 311 4.17 9.49 -36.40
N ALA A 312 5.08 8.91 -37.19
CA ALA A 312 5.03 7.50 -37.56
C ALA A 312 5.19 6.59 -36.33
N ASN A 313 6.20 6.83 -35.49
CA ASN A 313 6.41 6.03 -34.28
C ASN A 313 5.34 6.29 -33.22
N ALA A 314 4.81 7.52 -33.15
CA ALA A 314 3.67 7.83 -32.29
C ALA A 314 2.43 6.98 -32.64
N CYS A 315 2.04 6.97 -33.93
CA CYS A 315 0.93 6.16 -34.42
C CYS A 315 1.16 4.67 -34.17
N ALA A 316 2.37 4.16 -34.43
CA ALA A 316 2.71 2.75 -34.17
C ALA A 316 2.56 2.37 -32.69
N LEU A 317 3.00 3.23 -31.75
CA LEU A 317 2.84 2.98 -30.32
C LEU A 317 1.38 3.01 -29.87
N TRP A 318 0.60 3.95 -30.37
CA TRP A 318 -0.83 4.00 -30.06
C TRP A 318 -1.54 2.77 -30.59
N LYS A 319 -1.24 2.34 -31.81
CA LYS A 319 -1.78 1.12 -32.42
C LYS A 319 -1.46 -0.12 -31.59
N TYR A 320 -0.19 -0.29 -31.22
CA TYR A 320 0.24 -1.35 -30.30
C TYR A 320 -0.55 -1.35 -28.98
N ALA A 321 -0.78 -0.17 -28.39
CA ALA A 321 -1.53 -0.05 -27.14
C ALA A 321 -3.01 -0.43 -27.28
N VAL A 322 -3.62 -0.14 -28.42
CA VAL A 322 -5.00 -0.52 -28.73
C VAL A 322 -5.11 -2.03 -29.00
N GLU A 323 -4.21 -2.59 -29.79
CA GLU A 323 -4.21 -4.02 -30.13
C GLU A 323 -3.94 -4.90 -28.90
N THR A 324 -3.00 -4.50 -28.05
CA THR A 324 -2.56 -5.31 -26.90
C THR A 324 -3.45 -5.13 -25.68
N TYR A 325 -3.92 -3.90 -25.41
CA TYR A 325 -4.59 -3.55 -24.15
C TYR A 325 -5.99 -2.96 -24.33
N HIS A 326 -6.48 -2.86 -25.57
CA HIS A 326 -7.76 -2.20 -25.89
C HIS A 326 -7.86 -0.77 -25.32
N HIS A 327 -6.74 -0.03 -25.35
CA HIS A 327 -6.64 1.28 -24.70
C HIS A 327 -7.41 2.37 -25.47
N LYS A 328 -8.53 2.82 -24.89
CA LYS A 328 -9.47 3.78 -25.49
C LYS A 328 -8.82 5.11 -25.88
N THR A 329 -7.96 5.67 -25.03
CA THR A 329 -7.35 6.98 -25.29
C THR A 329 -6.34 6.93 -26.44
N SER A 330 -5.63 5.80 -26.60
CA SER A 330 -4.76 5.59 -27.77
C SER A 330 -5.57 5.44 -29.05
N ALA A 331 -6.72 4.75 -29.00
CA ALA A 331 -7.61 4.65 -30.16
C ALA A 331 -8.08 6.03 -30.61
N ALA A 332 -8.49 6.89 -29.66
CA ALA A 332 -8.79 8.28 -29.96
C ALA A 332 -7.59 8.98 -30.63
N ALA A 333 -6.38 8.94 -30.06
CA ALA A 333 -5.23 9.59 -30.69
C ALA A 333 -4.99 9.15 -32.15
N ILE A 334 -5.18 7.88 -32.49
CA ILE A 334 -5.08 7.37 -33.87
C ILE A 334 -6.13 8.02 -34.78
N VAL A 335 -7.40 8.06 -34.35
CA VAL A 335 -8.52 8.56 -35.18
C VAL A 335 -8.34 10.01 -35.62
N TRP A 336 -7.78 10.84 -34.74
CA TRP A 336 -7.60 12.27 -35.00
C TRP A 336 -6.29 12.61 -35.69
N ASN A 337 -5.23 11.86 -35.42
CA ASN A 337 -3.88 12.28 -35.81
C ASN A 337 -3.26 11.38 -36.88
N CYS A 338 -3.67 10.11 -36.98
CA CYS A 338 -3.09 9.16 -37.91
C CYS A 338 -4.00 9.06 -39.14
N ASP A 339 -3.70 9.86 -40.17
CA ASP A 339 -4.49 10.07 -41.40
C ASP A 339 -4.83 8.81 -42.24
N GLN A 340 -4.44 7.60 -41.82
CA GLN A 340 -4.45 6.41 -42.68
C GLN A 340 -5.05 5.12 -42.11
N ASP A 341 -5.73 5.14 -40.97
CA ASP A 341 -6.11 3.89 -40.29
C ASP A 341 -7.64 3.72 -40.07
N PHE A 342 -8.49 4.19 -40.98
CA PHE A 342 -9.95 3.92 -40.89
C PHE A 342 -10.24 2.41 -40.97
N GLU A 343 -9.53 1.69 -41.83
CA GLU A 343 -9.61 0.22 -41.90
C GLU A 343 -9.19 -0.44 -40.59
N PHE A 344 -8.15 0.09 -39.91
CA PHE A 344 -7.76 -0.40 -38.61
C PHE A 344 -8.86 -0.21 -37.55
N LEU A 345 -9.56 0.93 -37.55
CA LEU A 345 -10.68 1.16 -36.61
C LEU A 345 -11.81 0.16 -36.80
N GLN A 346 -12.07 -0.29 -38.03
CA GLN A 346 -13.08 -1.32 -38.31
C GLN A 346 -12.69 -2.69 -37.74
N THR A 347 -11.40 -2.93 -37.46
CA THR A 347 -10.93 -4.17 -36.81
C THR A 347 -11.09 -4.15 -35.28
N LEU A 348 -11.39 -2.99 -34.69
CA LEU A 348 -11.54 -2.86 -33.24
C LEU A 348 -12.90 -3.38 -32.77
N PRO A 349 -13.03 -3.80 -31.50
CA PRO A 349 -14.32 -4.15 -30.92
C PRO A 349 -15.35 -3.03 -31.16
N GLU A 350 -16.57 -3.42 -31.51
CA GLU A 350 -17.65 -2.50 -31.92
C GLU A 350 -17.92 -1.39 -30.89
N SER A 351 -17.81 -1.73 -29.61
CA SER A 351 -17.97 -0.81 -28.48
C SER A 351 -16.92 0.30 -28.43
N LEU A 352 -15.74 0.08 -29.01
CA LEU A 352 -14.63 1.03 -29.04
C LEU A 352 -14.75 1.96 -30.25
N TRP A 353 -14.87 1.39 -31.47
CA TRP A 353 -14.82 2.20 -32.70
C TRP A 353 -16.06 3.08 -32.88
N ARG A 354 -17.26 2.62 -32.52
CA ARG A 354 -18.48 3.43 -32.63
C ARG A 354 -18.39 4.68 -31.77
N LYS A 355 -17.88 4.56 -30.54
CA LYS A 355 -17.67 5.70 -29.64
C LYS A 355 -16.66 6.68 -30.21
N THR A 356 -15.55 6.20 -30.75
CA THR A 356 -14.52 7.08 -31.32
C THR A 356 -14.97 7.78 -32.61
N LEU A 357 -15.72 7.08 -33.48
CA LEU A 357 -16.24 7.64 -34.72
C LEU A 357 -17.29 8.73 -34.46
N ALA A 358 -18.15 8.53 -33.46
CA ALA A 358 -19.18 9.51 -33.11
C ALA A 358 -18.61 10.87 -32.72
N ILE A 359 -17.47 10.87 -32.02
CA ILE A 359 -16.79 12.11 -31.64
C ILE A 359 -16.22 12.79 -32.89
N LYS A 360 -15.55 12.05 -33.79
CA LYS A 360 -15.00 12.59 -35.05
C LYS A 360 -16.07 13.18 -35.97
N ASN A 361 -17.19 12.46 -36.16
CA ASN A 361 -18.28 12.88 -37.05
C ASN A 361 -18.95 14.18 -36.57
N ARG A 362 -19.06 14.38 -35.25
CA ARG A 362 -19.62 15.62 -34.67
C ARG A 362 -18.76 16.85 -34.98
N GLU A 363 -17.44 16.74 -34.89
CA GLU A 363 -16.54 17.88 -35.09
C GLU A 363 -16.28 18.20 -36.55
N THR A 364 -16.13 17.17 -37.38
CA THR A 364 -15.80 17.34 -38.80
C THR A 364 -17.04 17.61 -39.66
N GLY A 365 -18.25 17.52 -39.08
CA GLY A 365 -19.51 17.58 -39.81
C GLY A 365 -19.69 16.43 -40.82
N TYR A 366 -18.92 15.35 -40.66
CA TYR A 366 -18.89 14.24 -41.59
C TYR A 366 -20.09 13.31 -41.36
N SER A 367 -21.08 13.36 -42.27
CA SER A 367 -22.28 12.52 -42.25
C SER A 367 -22.03 11.15 -42.89
N GLY A 368 -20.95 10.48 -42.50
CA GLY A 368 -20.68 9.11 -42.95
C GLY A 368 -21.72 8.14 -42.37
N ASP A 369 -22.24 7.26 -43.23
CA ASP A 369 -23.33 6.30 -42.96
C ASP A 369 -22.90 5.24 -41.92
N ALA A 370 -22.86 5.63 -40.64
CA ALA A 370 -22.61 4.74 -39.51
C ALA A 370 -23.95 4.11 -39.12
N GLY A 371 -24.22 2.90 -39.63
CA GLY A 371 -25.49 2.18 -39.50
C GLY A 371 -26.32 2.43 -38.24
N GLU A 372 -27.52 2.99 -38.48
CA GLU A 372 -28.83 2.99 -37.81
C GLU A 372 -29.06 2.78 -36.29
N GLU A 373 -28.06 2.78 -35.41
CA GLU A 373 -28.35 3.03 -33.98
C GLU A 373 -27.71 4.33 -33.48
N PRO A 374 -28.51 5.40 -33.25
CA PRO A 374 -27.99 6.65 -32.72
C PRO A 374 -27.46 6.42 -31.31
N LEU A 375 -26.18 6.74 -31.10
CA LEU A 375 -25.60 6.80 -29.76
C LEU A 375 -26.37 7.81 -28.92
N THR A 376 -26.60 7.49 -27.64
CA THR A 376 -27.27 8.41 -26.72
C THR A 376 -26.45 9.68 -26.51
N GLU A 377 -27.11 10.84 -26.39
CA GLU A 377 -26.45 12.13 -26.16
C GLU A 377 -25.47 12.10 -24.97
N GLU A 378 -25.77 11.31 -23.94
CA GLU A 378 -24.92 11.15 -22.75
C GLU A 378 -23.55 10.51 -23.07
N VAL A 379 -23.52 9.51 -23.95
CA VAL A 379 -22.26 8.85 -24.38
C VAL A 379 -21.44 9.79 -25.25
N ILE A 380 -22.10 10.60 -26.08
CA ILE A 380 -21.46 11.59 -26.94
C ILE A 380 -20.87 12.72 -26.08
N GLN A 381 -21.61 13.22 -25.09
CA GLN A 381 -21.15 14.31 -24.23
C GLN A 381 -19.96 13.89 -23.36
N SER A 382 -20.00 12.72 -22.71
CA SER A 382 -18.89 12.23 -21.90
C SER A 382 -17.59 12.05 -22.70
N ALA A 383 -17.70 11.65 -23.97
CA ALA A 383 -16.55 11.48 -24.84
C ALA A 383 -16.05 12.81 -25.43
N THR A 384 -16.94 13.79 -25.59
CA THR A 384 -16.62 15.18 -25.99
C THR A 384 -15.90 15.90 -24.84
N ASP A 385 -16.39 15.80 -23.61
CA ASP A 385 -15.74 16.41 -22.44
C ASP A 385 -14.33 15.83 -22.23
N ALA A 386 -14.15 14.53 -22.45
CA ALA A 386 -12.83 13.89 -22.40
C ALA A 386 -11.89 14.37 -23.52
N TYR A 387 -12.44 14.77 -24.67
CA TYR A 387 -11.68 15.26 -25.82
C TYR A 387 -11.35 16.76 -25.70
N GLU A 388 -12.31 17.62 -25.37
CA GLU A 388 -12.11 19.07 -25.21
C GLU A 388 -11.08 19.35 -24.11
N VAL A 389 -11.12 18.59 -23.01
CA VAL A 389 -10.14 18.72 -21.93
C VAL A 389 -8.75 18.21 -22.33
N ALA A 390 -8.67 17.21 -23.22
CA ALA A 390 -7.41 16.51 -23.52
C ALA A 390 -6.70 17.01 -24.79
N PHE A 391 -7.44 17.34 -25.85
CA PHE A 391 -6.90 17.48 -27.20
C PHE A 391 -7.18 18.84 -27.85
N GLU A 392 -8.23 19.56 -27.47
CA GLU A 392 -8.52 20.89 -28.06
C GLU A 392 -7.36 21.91 -27.85
N PRO A 393 -6.71 22.00 -26.68
CA PRO A 393 -5.54 22.86 -26.52
C PRO A 393 -4.33 22.42 -27.36
N PHE A 394 -4.28 21.16 -27.76
CA PHE A 394 -3.18 20.57 -28.52
C PHE A 394 -3.28 20.82 -30.02
N LEU A 395 -4.50 20.95 -30.55
CA LEU A 395 -4.79 21.14 -31.97
C LEU A 395 -4.76 22.62 -32.40
N LYS A 396 -4.87 23.55 -31.45
CA LYS A 396 -4.82 25.00 -31.70
C LYS A 396 -3.40 25.58 -31.76
N GLU A 397 -2.39 24.83 -31.34
CA GLU A 397 -0.94 25.13 -31.46
C GLU A 397 -0.30 24.25 -32.53
#